data_AF-A0AAV4XNH1-F1
#
_entry.id   AF-A0AAV4XNH1-F1
#
_cell.length_a   1.000
_cell.length_b   1.000
_cell.length_c   1.000
_cell.angle_alpha   90.00
_cell.angle_beta   90.00
_cell.angle_gamma   90.00
#
_symmetry.space_group_name_H-M   'P 1'
#
loop_
_entity.id
_entity.type
_entity.pdbx_description
1 polymer ?
#
loop_
_entity_poly.entity_id
_entity_poly.type
_entity_poly.pdbx_seq_one_letter_code
_entity_poly.pdbx_strand_id
1 'polypeptide(L)'
;MDDYQEGDLVWFDPGIGYLLPGEVADFSKPAQVITVQALISGKPQNFTLHNLESVKKRQDLGPNGFEDMIELIDLNEASLLWNLKIRYDKEMIYTYTGSILVAVNPYKMFDIYGLEMVKKYEGQILELYH
;
A
#
# COMPACT_ATOMS: atom_id res chain seq x y z
N MET A 1 -0.40 8.05 -22.75
CA MET A 1 0.40 7.83 -21.53
C MET A 1 0.26 9.12 -20.76
N ASP A 2 -0.48 9.09 -19.65
CA ASP A 2 -0.67 10.31 -18.87
C ASP A 2 0.69 10.78 -18.36
N ASP A 3 0.99 12.06 -18.57
CA ASP A 3 2.24 12.64 -18.06
C ASP A 3 2.21 12.61 -16.53
N TYR A 4 3.38 12.40 -15.92
CA TYR A 4 3.55 12.47 -14.47
C TYR A 4 3.55 13.92 -13.98
N GLN A 5 3.06 14.13 -12.76
CA GLN A 5 3.07 15.41 -12.06
C GLN A 5 3.75 15.25 -10.69
N GLU A 6 4.33 16.33 -10.17
CA GLU A 6 4.83 16.36 -8.79
C GLU A 6 3.71 15.99 -7.82
N GLY A 7 3.99 15.08 -6.89
CA GLY A 7 3.01 14.51 -5.96
C GLY A 7 2.28 13.27 -6.47
N ASP A 8 2.45 12.86 -7.72
CA ASP A 8 1.87 11.59 -8.21
C ASP A 8 2.43 10.42 -7.40
N LEU A 9 1.53 9.54 -6.95
CA LEU A 9 1.91 8.29 -6.29
C LEU A 9 2.27 7.24 -7.33
N VAL A 10 3.42 6.59 -7.17
CA VAL A 10 3.92 5.61 -8.14
C VAL A 10 4.49 4.35 -7.49
N TRP A 11 4.44 3.25 -8.24
CA TRP A 11 5.29 2.09 -8.11
C TRP A 11 6.53 2.27 -8.99
N PHE A 12 7.71 1.94 -8.47
CA PHE A 12 8.95 1.93 -9.25
C PHE A 12 9.92 0.84 -8.78
N ASP A 13 10.80 0.36 -9.65
CA ASP A 13 11.89 -0.57 -9.29
C ASP A 13 13.24 0.17 -9.32
N PRO A 14 13.93 0.34 -8.18
CA PRO A 14 15.27 0.95 -8.15
C PRO A 14 16.40 0.03 -8.68
N GLY A 15 16.07 -1.11 -9.28
CA GLY A 15 17.02 -2.10 -9.79
C GLY A 15 17.23 -3.30 -8.87
N ILE A 16 16.27 -3.56 -7.97
CA ILE A 16 16.31 -4.65 -6.98
C ILE A 16 15.35 -5.80 -7.33
N GLY A 17 14.55 -5.64 -8.39
CA GLY A 17 13.67 -6.68 -8.92
C GLY A 17 12.27 -6.73 -8.31
N TYR A 18 11.91 -5.74 -7.49
CA TYR A 18 10.56 -5.60 -6.93
C TYR A 18 10.17 -4.13 -6.83
N LEU A 19 8.86 -3.87 -6.91
CA LEU A 19 8.30 -2.53 -6.92
C LEU A 19 8.23 -1.95 -5.50
N LEU A 20 8.67 -0.71 -5.36
CA LEU A 20 8.56 0.10 -4.15
C LEU A 20 7.55 1.23 -4.36
N PRO A 21 6.83 1.64 -3.30
CA PRO A 21 6.00 2.83 -3.35
C PRO A 21 6.89 4.08 -3.29
N GLY A 22 6.56 5.06 -4.11
CA GLY A 22 7.18 6.39 -4.07
C GLY A 22 6.20 7.48 -4.46
N GLU A 23 6.71 8.70 -4.44
CA GLU A 23 6.04 9.93 -4.86
C GLU A 23 6.93 10.65 -5.86
N VAL A 24 6.35 11.15 -6.95
CA VAL A 24 7.09 11.91 -7.97
C VAL A 24 7.51 13.24 -7.37
N ALA A 25 8.82 13.47 -7.30
CA ALA A 25 9.41 14.74 -6.85
C ALA A 25 9.66 15.70 -8.02
N ASP A 26 10.00 15.19 -9.20
CA ASP A 26 10.18 15.99 -10.42
C ASP A 26 10.01 15.12 -11.66
N PHE A 27 9.53 15.70 -12.76
CA PHE A 27 9.42 15.03 -14.05
C PHE A 27 9.80 15.97 -15.21
N SER A 28 10.83 15.58 -15.95
CA SER A 28 11.27 16.27 -17.17
C SER A 28 10.89 15.46 -18.40
N LYS A 29 9.77 15.83 -19.03
CA LYS A 29 9.33 15.23 -20.29
C LYS A 29 10.35 15.34 -21.44
N PRO A 30 11.04 16.49 -21.66
CA PRO A 30 12.06 16.58 -22.70
C PRO A 30 13.26 15.66 -22.48
N ALA A 31 13.67 15.45 -21.23
CA ALA A 31 14.79 14.59 -20.87
C ALA A 31 14.38 13.12 -20.69
N GLN A 32 13.08 12.81 -20.64
CA GLN A 32 12.52 11.52 -20.24
C GLN A 32 13.06 11.03 -18.89
N VAL A 33 13.18 11.95 -17.94
CA VAL A 33 13.68 11.68 -16.60
C VAL A 33 12.59 11.93 -15.58
N ILE A 34 12.43 10.99 -14.65
CA ILE A 34 11.57 11.14 -13.49
C ILE A 34 12.38 10.96 -12.22
N THR A 35 12.19 11.85 -11.26
CA THR A 35 12.76 11.74 -9.92
C THR A 35 11.65 11.32 -8.97
N VAL A 36 11.84 10.18 -8.30
CA VAL A 36 10.89 9.63 -7.33
C VAL A 36 11.51 9.69 -5.95
N GLN A 37 10.78 10.21 -4.97
CA GLN A 37 11.14 10.13 -3.57
C GLN A 37 10.48 8.91 -2.92
N ALA A 38 11.25 8.14 -2.16
CA ALA A 38 10.75 6.99 -1.41
C ALA A 38 11.40 6.89 -0.04
N LEU A 39 10.72 6.23 0.90
CA LEU A 39 11.25 5.95 2.23
C LEU A 39 11.97 4.60 2.23
N ILE A 40 13.30 4.63 2.34
CA ILE A 40 14.13 3.44 2.48
C ILE A 40 14.59 3.34 3.93
N SER A 41 14.18 2.27 4.62
CA SER A 41 14.48 2.07 6.04
C SER A 41 14.09 3.29 6.90
N GLY A 42 12.96 3.92 6.57
CA GLY A 42 12.44 5.11 7.26
C GLY A 42 13.10 6.43 6.89
N LYS A 43 14.03 6.45 5.92
CA LYS A 43 14.70 7.67 5.46
C LYS A 43 14.28 8.05 4.05
N PRO A 44 13.90 9.31 3.77
CA PRO A 44 13.65 9.78 2.42
C PRO A 44 14.91 9.66 1.55
N GLN A 45 14.76 9.07 0.38
CA GLN A 45 15.79 8.98 -0.66
C GLN A 45 15.17 9.28 -2.02
N ASN A 46 15.92 10.00 -2.87
CA ASN A 46 15.51 10.34 -4.23
C ASN A 46 16.16 9.37 -5.23
N PHE A 47 15.37 8.91 -6.18
CA PHE A 47 15.76 8.00 -7.25
C PHE A 47 15.48 8.65 -8.59
N THR A 48 16.52 8.84 -9.39
CA THR A 48 16.39 9.35 -10.76
C THR A 48 16.32 8.17 -11.72
N LEU A 49 15.21 8.06 -12.44
CA LEU A 49 14.93 6.97 -13.36
C LEU A 49 14.87 7.51 -14.80
N HIS A 50 15.51 6.77 -15.70
CA HIS A 50 15.54 7.07 -17.13
C HIS A 50 14.59 6.16 -17.94
N ASN A 51 14.10 5.07 -17.34
CA ASN A 51 13.14 4.18 -17.97
C ASN A 51 11.74 4.42 -17.40
N LEU A 52 10.93 5.22 -18.09
CA LEU A 52 9.57 5.57 -17.64
C LEU A 52 8.62 4.37 -17.61
N GLU A 53 8.90 3.30 -18.36
CA GLU A 53 8.08 2.07 -18.34
C GLU A 53 8.21 1.30 -17.02
N SER A 54 9.31 1.52 -16.28
CA SER A 54 9.53 0.94 -14.96
C SER A 54 8.75 1.64 -13.84
N VAL A 55 8.10 2.76 -14.17
CA VAL A 55 7.27 3.53 -13.24
C VAL A 55 5.81 3.35 -13.63
N LYS A 56 4.95 3.10 -12.64
CA LYS A 56 3.51 2.97 -12.84
C LYS A 56 2.79 3.80 -11.79
N LYS A 57 1.74 4.53 -12.16
CA LYS A 57 0.88 5.19 -11.16
C LYS A 57 0.31 4.13 -10.19
N ARG A 58 0.12 4.51 -8.93
CA ARG A 58 -0.52 3.65 -7.94
C ARG A 58 -1.71 4.36 -7.29
N GLN A 59 -2.67 3.56 -6.86
CA GLN A 59 -3.79 4.03 -6.05
C GLN A 59 -3.27 4.57 -4.70
N ASP A 60 -3.90 5.65 -4.23
CA ASP A 60 -3.78 6.07 -2.85
C ASP A 60 -4.67 5.18 -1.97
N LEU A 61 -4.07 4.49 -1.00
CA LEU A 61 -4.78 3.60 -0.08
C LEU A 61 -5.22 4.33 1.20
N GLY A 62 -4.87 5.62 1.31
CA GLY A 62 -5.13 6.42 2.50
C GLY A 62 -4.27 6.00 3.71
N PRO A 63 -4.49 6.64 4.86
CA PRO A 63 -3.64 6.48 6.05
C PRO A 63 -3.78 5.11 6.74
N ASN A 64 -4.85 4.38 6.45
CA ASN A 64 -5.24 3.12 7.09
C ASN A 64 -5.24 1.93 6.13
N GLY A 65 -5.06 2.15 4.83
CA GLY A 65 -5.29 1.10 3.83
C GLY A 65 -6.77 0.69 3.73
N PHE A 66 -7.05 -0.21 2.82
CA PHE A 66 -8.38 -0.82 2.66
C PHE A 66 -8.57 -2.01 3.60
N GLU A 67 -9.76 -2.10 4.20
CA GLU A 67 -10.13 -3.24 5.05
C GLU A 67 -10.35 -4.51 4.23
N ASP A 68 -10.90 -4.37 3.02
CA ASP A 68 -11.01 -5.45 2.03
C ASP A 68 -10.17 -5.12 0.78
N MET A 69 -9.21 -5.99 0.48
CA MET A 69 -8.30 -5.81 -0.65
C MET A 69 -8.98 -5.97 -2.02
N ILE A 70 -10.25 -6.35 -2.10
CA ILE A 70 -11.02 -6.27 -3.35
C ILE A 70 -11.23 -4.82 -3.82
N GLU A 71 -11.10 -3.83 -2.92
CA GLU A 71 -11.20 -2.40 -3.23
C GLU A 71 -9.97 -1.86 -3.98
N LEU A 72 -8.90 -2.66 -4.06
CA LEU A 72 -7.69 -2.29 -4.80
C LEU A 72 -7.97 -2.32 -6.31
N ILE A 73 -7.73 -1.19 -6.98
CA ILE A 73 -7.83 -1.09 -8.45
C ILE A 73 -6.77 -1.96 -9.12
N ASP A 74 -5.55 -1.90 -8.59
CA ASP A 74 -4.42 -2.71 -9.07
C ASP A 74 -4.12 -3.84 -8.09
N LEU A 75 -4.74 -5.01 -8.33
CA LEU A 75 -4.51 -6.21 -7.54
C LEU A 75 -3.20 -6.92 -7.97
N ASN A 76 -2.07 -6.27 -7.69
CA ASN A 76 -0.74 -6.83 -7.87
C ASN A 76 -0.05 -7.07 -6.51
N GLU A 77 1.04 -7.85 -6.53
CA GLU A 77 1.80 -8.20 -5.31
C GLU A 77 2.25 -6.96 -4.52
N ALA A 78 2.72 -5.91 -5.19
CA ALA A 78 3.17 -4.69 -4.53
C ALA A 78 2.02 -3.95 -3.83
N SER A 79 0.86 -3.82 -4.47
CA SER A 79 -0.33 -3.20 -3.87
C SER A 79 -0.83 -3.97 -2.65
N LEU A 80 -0.88 -5.31 -2.73
CA LEU A 80 -1.28 -6.17 -1.62
C LEU A 80 -0.34 -6.04 -0.43
N LEU A 81 0.97 -6.17 -0.67
CA LEU A 81 1.99 -6.04 0.38
C LEU A 81 1.98 -4.65 1.01
N TRP A 82 1.76 -3.61 0.22
CA TRP A 82 1.69 -2.24 0.71
C TRP A 82 0.46 -1.99 1.58
N ASN A 83 -0.71 -2.49 1.19
CA ASN A 83 -1.90 -2.42 2.02
C ASN A 83 -1.68 -3.11 3.37
N LEU A 84 -1.14 -4.32 3.35
CA LEU A 84 -0.80 -5.07 4.57
C LEU A 84 0.22 -4.33 5.43
N LYS A 85 1.23 -3.69 4.82
CA LYS A 85 2.24 -2.90 5.55
C LYS A 85 1.63 -1.70 6.25
N ILE A 86 0.82 -0.89 5.55
CA ILE A 86 0.12 0.27 6.14
C ILE A 86 -0.72 -0.19 7.33
N ARG A 87 -1.51 -1.24 7.13
CA ARG A 87 -2.40 -1.76 8.18
C ARG A 87 -1.64 -2.31 9.38
N TYR A 88 -0.58 -3.07 9.13
CA TYR A 88 0.28 -3.61 10.18
C TYR A 88 0.95 -2.52 11.02
N ASP A 89 1.44 -1.45 10.39
CA ASP A 89 2.04 -0.30 11.09
C ASP A 89 1.05 0.44 11.99
N LYS A 90 -0.25 0.27 11.72
CA LYS A 90 -1.38 0.77 12.52
C LYS A 90 -1.97 -0.26 13.47
N GLU A 91 -1.29 -1.39 13.68
CA GLU A 91 -1.72 -2.49 14.55
C GLU A 91 -3.02 -3.19 14.07
N MET A 92 -3.39 -3.01 12.81
CA MET A 92 -4.52 -3.68 12.15
C MET A 92 -4.04 -4.95 11.44
N ILE A 93 -4.04 -6.08 12.16
CA ILE A 93 -3.45 -7.34 11.67
C ILE A 93 -4.40 -8.24 10.88
N TYR A 94 -5.68 -7.90 10.83
CA TYR A 94 -6.72 -8.62 10.10
C TYR A 94 -7.17 -7.79 8.89
N THR A 95 -7.09 -8.38 7.70
CA THR A 95 -7.44 -7.74 6.43
C THR A 95 -8.19 -8.72 5.54
N TYR A 96 -9.34 -8.32 5.02
CA TYR A 96 -10.12 -9.15 4.11
C TYR A 96 -9.54 -9.12 2.70
N THR A 97 -9.84 -10.17 1.96
CA THR A 97 -9.68 -10.24 0.50
C THR A 97 -10.87 -11.05 -0.02
N GLY A 98 -12.00 -10.37 -0.14
CA GLY A 98 -13.30 -10.99 -0.39
C GLY A 98 -13.66 -11.94 0.73
N SER A 99 -13.86 -13.22 0.41
CA SER A 99 -14.28 -14.24 1.38
C SER A 99 -13.15 -14.77 2.28
N ILE A 100 -11.91 -14.36 2.05
CA ILE A 100 -10.74 -14.83 2.80
C ILE A 100 -10.29 -13.74 3.77
N LEU A 101 -9.84 -14.15 4.96
CA LEU A 101 -9.22 -13.27 5.95
C LEU A 101 -7.71 -13.53 6.01
N VAL A 102 -6.91 -12.50 5.80
CA VAL A 102 -5.46 -12.52 5.98
C VAL A 102 -5.12 -12.02 7.38
N ALA A 103 -4.32 -12.79 8.12
CA ALA A 103 -3.83 -12.43 9.45
C ALA A 103 -2.30 -12.32 9.44
N VAL A 104 -1.76 -11.16 9.84
CA VAL A 104 -0.31 -10.92 9.94
C VAL A 104 0.11 -11.00 11.41
N ASN A 105 1.02 -11.91 11.75
CA ASN A 105 1.44 -12.10 13.14
C ASN A 105 2.16 -10.84 13.69
N PRO A 106 1.66 -10.19 14.76
CA PRO A 106 2.30 -9.01 15.34
C PRO A 106 3.57 -9.32 16.13
N TYR A 107 3.78 -10.56 16.58
CA TYR A 107 4.84 -10.95 17.53
C TYR A 107 4.86 -10.11 18.84
N LYS A 108 3.76 -9.40 19.12
CA LYS A 108 3.50 -8.66 20.35
C LYS A 108 2.01 -8.76 20.70
N MET A 109 1.67 -8.47 21.95
CA MET A 109 0.28 -8.45 22.39
C MET A 109 -0.41 -7.14 21.95
N PHE A 110 -1.63 -7.26 21.47
CA PHE A 110 -2.52 -6.14 21.17
C PHE A 110 -3.77 -6.22 22.04
N ASP A 111 -4.31 -5.05 22.42
CA ASP A 111 -5.54 -4.90 23.21
C ASP A 111 -6.80 -5.09 22.36
N ILE A 112 -6.77 -6.08 21.47
CA ILE A 112 -7.88 -6.50 20.59
C ILE A 112 -8.48 -7.84 21.05
N TYR A 113 -7.95 -8.42 22.12
CA TYR A 113 -8.41 -9.68 22.68
C TYR A 113 -8.99 -9.42 24.07
N GLY A 114 -10.31 -9.53 24.21
CA GLY A 114 -10.99 -9.27 25.48
C GLY A 114 -12.51 -9.37 25.39
N LEU A 115 -13.16 -9.37 26.55
CA LEU A 115 -14.63 -9.48 26.64
C LEU A 115 -15.36 -8.38 25.87
N GLU A 116 -14.82 -7.15 25.89
CA GLU A 116 -15.40 -6.03 25.15
C GLU A 116 -15.36 -6.27 23.64
N MET A 117 -14.27 -6.86 23.12
CA MET A 117 -14.18 -7.22 21.70
C MET A 117 -15.14 -8.37 21.34
N VAL A 118 -15.26 -9.37 22.22
CA VAL A 118 -16.23 -10.46 22.02
C VAL A 118 -17.65 -9.91 21.94
N LYS A 119 -18.07 -9.09 22.90
CA LYS A 119 -19.39 -8.44 22.89
C LYS A 119 -19.61 -7.57 21.66
N LYS A 120 -18.57 -6.85 21.20
CA LYS A 120 -18.65 -6.01 20.00
C LYS A 120 -19.04 -6.81 18.77
N TYR A 121 -18.44 -7.99 18.58
CA TYR A 121 -18.68 -8.82 17.39
C TYR A 121 -19.73 -9.92 17.59
N GLU A 122 -20.24 -10.11 18.80
CA GLU A 122 -21.30 -11.07 19.09
C GLU A 122 -22.56 -10.74 18.28
N GLY A 123 -23.02 -11.71 17.46
CA GLY A 123 -24.22 -11.56 16.64
C GLY A 123 -24.05 -10.63 15.43
N GLN A 124 -22.85 -10.08 15.18
CA GLN A 124 -22.60 -9.31 13.96
C GLN A 124 -22.53 -10.26 12.75
N ILE A 125 -23.32 -9.93 11.72
CA ILE A 125 -23.18 -10.53 10.41
C ILE A 125 -22.08 -9.75 9.69
N LEU A 126 -21.11 -10.47 9.15
CA LEU A 126 -20.18 -9.88 8.19
C LEU A 126 -21.01 -9.51 6.96
N GLU A 127 -21.16 -8.22 6.67
CA GLU A 127 -21.78 -7.72 5.43
C GLU A 127 -20.86 -8.03 4.24
N LEU A 128 -20.71 -9.31 3.93
CA LEU A 128 -20.20 -9.79 2.66
C LEU A 128 -21.42 -9.86 1.74
N TYR A 129 -21.37 -9.15 0.60
CA TYR A 129 -22.39 -9.00 -0.45
C TYR A 129 -23.29 -7.75 -0.37
N HIS A 130 -22.83 -6.64 -0.98
CA HIS A 130 -23.63 -5.81 -1.88
C HIS A 130 -22.77 -5.30 -3.04
#